data_AF-A0A368AYC2-F1
#
_entry.id   AF-A0A368AYC2-F1
#
_cell.length_a   1.000
_cell.length_b   1.000
_cell.length_c   1.000
_cell.angle_alpha   90.00
_cell.angle_beta   90.00
_cell.angle_gamma   90.00
#
_symmetry.space_group_name_H-M   'P 1'
#
loop_
_entity.id
_entity.type
_entity.pdbx_description
1 polymer ?
#
loop_
_entity_poly.entity_id
_entity_poly.type
_entity_poly.pdbx_seq_one_letter_code
_entity_poly.pdbx_strand_id
1 'polypeptide(L)'
;GEQYRSQIYAGTYGAKASLSTAELKEFLVNVRRHLKQAIQANLRSDGLYHAYNILHIDPKEKIASIEHLGPMLEGQVAVLSSKAIAGPEAVSLLEALRKSPLFCEQRKSYILYADKRLPAFLDYNRIESHTAKAIPLLAVMIEQGDKRIIEVSPDGCYRFNSSIRNRFELKEVLDQLSKDSSFKSAIAKDEQALFNLYEATFNHKAFTGRSGSMFAYEGLGSIYWHMVSKLMLAVQEIALAEANSESFKALVSAYYDVQEGLGFRKKASEYGAFTADAYSHTPSFAGAQQPGLTGMVKEGIICRFNELGVRFNQGTIVFRPELLKRSELLTESVSIECMLANSQTHRLEVPKDGLLFTIAQVPVLYMLTDTNEASIEIAYVDGRVERLEGDVLNQEISESLFSRQSKILSVTVEQPSQRFID
;
A
#
# COMPACT_ATOMS: atom_id res chain seq x y z
N GLY A 1 -19.49 14.63 16.31
CA GLY A 1 -18.16 14.17 16.75
C GLY A 1 -17.82 14.70 18.13
N GLU A 2 -17.50 16.00 18.22
CA GLU A 2 -17.15 16.66 19.49
C GLU A 2 -18.24 16.51 20.56
N GLN A 3 -19.49 16.87 20.26
CA GLN A 3 -20.62 16.73 21.20
C GLN A 3 -20.72 15.33 21.82
N TYR A 4 -20.57 14.27 21.00
CA TYR A 4 -20.56 12.89 21.47
C TYR A 4 -19.40 12.63 22.44
N ARG A 5 -18.16 12.99 22.07
CA ARG A 5 -16.99 12.77 22.94
C ARG A 5 -17.08 13.56 24.25
N SER A 6 -17.54 14.80 24.20
CA SER A 6 -17.70 15.64 25.40
C SER A 6 -18.67 15.03 26.40
N GLN A 7 -19.77 14.42 25.94
CA GLN A 7 -20.70 13.69 26.81
C GLN A 7 -20.03 12.46 27.45
N ILE A 8 -19.32 11.67 26.65
CA ILE A 8 -18.60 10.48 27.16
C ILE A 8 -17.54 10.87 28.19
N TYR A 9 -16.72 11.90 27.90
CA TYR A 9 -15.68 12.38 28.81
C TYR A 9 -16.25 13.01 30.10
N ALA A 10 -17.44 13.59 30.03
CA ALA A 10 -18.19 14.07 31.20
C ALA A 10 -18.86 12.93 32.00
N GLY A 11 -18.60 11.66 31.67
CA GLY A 11 -19.14 10.51 32.40
C GLY A 11 -20.57 10.13 31.99
N THR A 12 -21.10 10.69 30.90
CA THR A 12 -22.44 10.36 30.41
C THR A 12 -22.37 9.15 29.48
N TYR A 13 -22.48 7.95 30.04
CA TYR A 13 -22.51 6.68 29.30
C TYR A 13 -23.45 5.66 29.98
N GLY A 14 -23.81 4.58 29.28
CA GLY A 14 -24.56 3.44 29.84
C GLY A 14 -26.06 3.40 29.49
N ALA A 15 -26.68 4.54 29.20
CA ALA A 15 -28.03 4.57 28.64
C ALA A 15 -28.02 4.00 27.22
N LYS A 16 -28.92 3.04 26.94
CA LYS A 16 -29.11 2.45 25.61
C LYS A 16 -30.44 2.93 25.04
N ALA A 17 -30.45 3.24 23.75
CA ALA A 17 -31.67 3.52 22.99
C ALA A 17 -31.86 2.44 21.93
N SER A 18 -33.11 2.07 21.68
CA SER A 18 -33.46 1.22 20.54
C SER A 18 -33.32 2.01 19.25
N LEU A 19 -32.64 1.42 18.26
CA LEU A 19 -32.51 1.96 16.91
C LEU A 19 -33.13 0.96 15.94
N SER A 20 -33.91 1.42 14.96
CA SER A 20 -34.48 0.50 13.99
C SER A 20 -33.39 0.00 13.02
N THR A 21 -33.51 -1.27 12.61
CA THR A 21 -32.63 -1.81 11.57
C THR A 21 -32.83 -1.11 10.23
N ALA A 22 -34.04 -0.58 9.98
CA ALA A 22 -34.34 0.17 8.76
C ALA A 22 -33.55 1.49 8.70
N GLU A 23 -33.56 2.29 9.76
CA GLU A 23 -32.79 3.54 9.86
C GLU A 23 -31.29 3.27 9.72
N LEU A 24 -30.78 2.20 10.35
CA LEU A 24 -29.37 1.85 10.23
C LEU A 24 -29.00 1.46 8.79
N LYS A 25 -29.84 0.68 8.11
CA LYS A 25 -29.63 0.33 6.70
C LYS A 25 -29.65 1.56 5.81
N GLU A 26 -30.61 2.46 6.01
CA GLU A 26 -30.69 3.72 5.25
C GLU A 26 -29.45 4.59 5.46
N PHE A 27 -29.00 4.74 6.71
CA PHE A 27 -27.76 5.43 7.03
C PHE A 27 -26.56 4.83 6.27
N LEU A 28 -26.39 3.50 6.29
CA LEU A 28 -25.29 2.84 5.58
C LEU A 28 -25.37 3.02 4.06
N VAL A 29 -26.57 3.02 3.47
CA VAL A 29 -26.77 3.33 2.05
C VAL A 29 -26.34 4.76 1.74
N ASN A 30 -26.73 5.73 2.58
CA ASN A 30 -26.34 7.12 2.43
C ASN A 30 -24.82 7.31 2.55
N VAL A 31 -24.17 6.66 3.52
CA VAL A 31 -22.70 6.66 3.68
C VAL A 31 -22.03 6.10 2.43
N ARG A 32 -22.45 4.93 1.93
CA ARG A 32 -21.89 4.32 0.72
C ARG A 32 -22.00 5.23 -0.50
N ARG A 33 -23.12 5.94 -0.65
CA ARG A 33 -23.33 6.91 -1.74
C ARG A 33 -22.31 8.05 -1.69
N HIS A 34 -22.10 8.63 -0.51
CA HIS A 34 -21.15 9.74 -0.33
C HIS A 34 -19.70 9.27 -0.53
N LEU A 35 -19.35 8.09 -0.03
CA LEU A 35 -18.03 7.49 -0.25
C LEU A 35 -17.76 7.23 -1.75
N LYS A 36 -18.74 6.68 -2.48
CA LYS A 36 -18.60 6.46 -3.93
C LYS A 36 -18.38 7.77 -4.68
N GLN A 37 -19.16 8.81 -4.38
CA GLN A 37 -19.00 10.14 -4.98
C GLN A 37 -17.63 10.74 -4.66
N ALA A 38 -17.16 10.62 -3.41
CA ALA A 38 -15.84 11.09 -3.01
C ALA A 38 -14.72 10.37 -3.77
N ILE A 39 -14.82 9.04 -3.94
CA ILE A 39 -13.84 8.25 -4.73
C ILE A 39 -13.83 8.73 -6.18
N GLN A 40 -15.00 8.86 -6.82
CA GLN A 40 -15.10 9.33 -8.20
C GLN A 40 -14.54 10.73 -8.40
N ALA A 41 -14.79 11.65 -7.46
CA ALA A 41 -14.25 13.00 -7.49
C ALA A 41 -12.71 13.06 -7.28
N ASN A 42 -12.09 11.95 -6.87
CA ASN A 42 -10.64 11.84 -6.68
C ASN A 42 -9.93 11.11 -7.84
N LEU A 43 -10.62 10.81 -8.94
CA LEU A 43 -10.00 10.37 -10.18
C LEU A 43 -9.20 11.54 -10.78
N ARG A 44 -7.93 11.28 -11.08
CA ARG A 44 -7.02 12.22 -11.73
C ARG A 44 -7.18 12.16 -13.24
N SER A 45 -6.75 13.23 -13.90
CA SER A 45 -6.72 13.30 -15.36
C SER A 45 -5.74 12.30 -16.01
N ASP A 46 -4.76 11.79 -15.26
CA ASP A 46 -3.81 10.75 -15.72
C ASP A 46 -4.33 9.32 -15.51
N GLY A 47 -5.57 9.14 -15.04
CA GLY A 47 -6.17 7.83 -14.81
C GLY A 47 -5.86 7.20 -13.44
N LEU A 48 -5.06 7.86 -12.60
CA LEU A 48 -4.80 7.44 -11.23
C LEU A 48 -5.82 8.04 -10.24
N TYR A 49 -5.80 7.60 -8.99
CA TYR A 49 -6.60 8.20 -7.91
C TYR A 49 -5.72 8.96 -6.92
N HIS A 50 -6.23 10.08 -6.40
CA HIS A 50 -5.60 10.80 -5.30
C HIS A 50 -5.62 9.94 -4.03
N ALA A 51 -4.46 9.80 -3.37
CA ALA A 51 -4.34 9.06 -2.12
C ALA A 51 -4.63 9.93 -0.90
N TYR A 52 -3.98 11.11 -0.84
CA TYR A 52 -4.08 12.08 0.23
C TYR A 52 -4.24 13.48 -0.35
N ASN A 53 -5.07 14.28 0.32
CA ASN A 53 -5.32 15.68 -0.04
C ASN A 53 -5.09 16.58 1.17
N ILE A 54 -4.86 17.86 0.92
CA ILE A 54 -4.80 18.91 1.93
C ILE A 54 -6.17 19.62 1.95
N LEU A 55 -6.77 19.74 3.12
CA LEU A 55 -7.98 20.51 3.33
C LEU A 55 -7.61 21.89 3.88
N HIS A 56 -7.88 22.93 3.11
CA HIS A 56 -7.78 24.31 3.55
C HIS A 56 -9.13 24.76 4.07
N ILE A 57 -9.15 25.32 5.28
CA ILE A 57 -10.36 25.87 5.88
C ILE A 57 -10.07 27.33 6.21
N ASP A 58 -10.87 28.23 5.64
CA ASP A 58 -10.91 29.64 6.04
C ASP A 58 -12.21 29.91 6.80
N PRO A 59 -12.16 30.01 8.14
CA PRO A 59 -13.34 30.30 8.95
C PRO A 59 -13.90 31.71 8.73
N LYS A 60 -13.05 32.68 8.32
CA LYS A 60 -13.48 34.06 8.10
C LYS A 60 -14.30 34.16 6.83
N GLU A 61 -13.80 33.56 5.76
CA GLU A 61 -14.47 33.53 4.45
C GLU A 61 -15.53 32.42 4.35
N LYS A 62 -15.60 31.51 5.33
CA LYS A 62 -16.49 30.32 5.33
C LYS A 62 -16.27 29.43 4.11
N ILE A 63 -15.03 29.32 3.66
CA ILE A 63 -14.63 28.52 2.49
C ILE A 63 -13.82 27.32 2.96
N ALA A 64 -14.08 26.17 2.33
CA ALA A 64 -13.23 25.00 2.39
C ALA A 64 -12.77 24.63 0.98
N SER A 65 -11.48 24.39 0.79
CA SER A 65 -10.93 23.99 -0.50
C SER A 65 -9.99 22.80 -0.36
N ILE A 66 -9.86 22.03 -1.43
CA ILE A 66 -9.03 20.83 -1.50
C ILE A 66 -7.83 21.14 -2.38
N GLU A 67 -6.64 20.90 -1.85
CA GLU A 67 -5.41 20.87 -2.63
C GLU A 67 -4.94 19.42 -2.77
N HIS A 68 -4.52 19.07 -3.98
CA HIS A 68 -4.15 17.70 -4.32
C HIS A 68 -2.64 17.49 -4.25
N LEU A 69 -2.23 16.38 -3.64
CA LEU A 69 -0.84 15.93 -3.65
C LEU A 69 -0.51 15.12 -4.91
N GLY A 70 0.79 14.88 -5.12
CA GLY A 70 1.29 14.02 -6.19
C GLY A 70 0.74 12.58 -6.11
N PRO A 71 0.88 11.79 -7.19
CA PRO A 71 0.40 10.42 -7.22
C PRO A 71 1.14 9.57 -6.18
N MET A 72 0.42 8.64 -5.55
CA MET A 72 0.99 7.70 -4.59
C MET A 72 0.46 6.30 -4.82
N LEU A 73 1.32 5.28 -4.74
CA LEU A 73 0.98 3.88 -4.97
C LEU A 73 -0.16 3.42 -4.05
N GLU A 74 -0.14 3.86 -2.79
CA GLU A 74 -1.14 3.50 -1.78
C GLU A 74 -2.58 3.86 -2.18
N GLY A 75 -2.80 5.00 -2.84
CA GLY A 75 -4.13 5.38 -3.33
C GLY A 75 -4.66 4.40 -4.38
N GLN A 76 -3.76 3.82 -5.18
CA GLN A 76 -4.11 2.91 -6.27
C GLN A 76 -4.47 1.54 -5.69
N VAL A 77 -3.69 1.07 -4.72
CA VAL A 77 -4.02 -0.11 -3.91
C VAL A 77 -5.38 0.06 -3.24
N ALA A 78 -5.60 1.19 -2.57
CA ALA A 78 -6.83 1.45 -1.84
C ALA A 78 -8.07 1.46 -2.74
N VAL A 79 -8.00 2.10 -3.91
CA VAL A 79 -9.16 2.15 -4.83
C VAL A 79 -9.43 0.78 -5.47
N LEU A 80 -8.40 0.00 -5.84
CA LEU A 80 -8.55 -1.37 -6.33
C LEU A 80 -9.24 -2.28 -5.29
N SER A 81 -8.89 -2.13 -4.01
CA SER A 81 -9.51 -2.89 -2.91
C SER A 81 -10.87 -2.35 -2.45
N SER A 82 -11.32 -1.19 -2.94
CA SER A 82 -12.50 -0.49 -2.40
C SER A 82 -13.85 -1.08 -2.82
N LYS A 83 -13.87 -1.91 -3.88
CA LYS A 83 -15.09 -2.33 -4.60
C LYS A 83 -15.89 -1.16 -5.21
N ALA A 84 -15.30 0.03 -5.33
CA ALA A 84 -15.95 1.20 -5.90
C ALA A 84 -15.76 1.33 -7.41
N ILE A 85 -14.76 0.64 -7.97
CA ILE A 85 -14.47 0.57 -9.40
C ILE A 85 -14.69 -0.87 -9.92
N ALA A 86 -15.12 -1.00 -11.17
CA ALA A 86 -15.36 -2.27 -11.86
C ALA A 86 -14.13 -2.74 -12.66
N GLY A 87 -14.17 -3.98 -13.17
CA GLY A 87 -13.10 -4.58 -13.97
C GLY A 87 -12.47 -3.65 -15.03
N PRO A 88 -13.26 -3.03 -15.95
CA PRO A 88 -12.70 -2.15 -16.99
C PRO A 88 -11.99 -0.90 -16.45
N GLU A 89 -12.51 -0.32 -15.36
CA GLU A 89 -11.91 0.83 -14.69
C GLU A 89 -10.58 0.42 -14.01
N ALA A 90 -10.54 -0.77 -13.42
CA ALA A 90 -9.33 -1.32 -12.82
C ALA A 90 -8.25 -1.64 -13.87
N VAL A 91 -8.62 -2.18 -15.03
CA VAL A 91 -7.69 -2.38 -16.15
C VAL A 91 -7.10 -1.04 -16.59
N SER A 92 -7.95 -0.03 -16.80
CA SER A 92 -7.53 1.31 -17.20
C SER A 92 -6.59 1.96 -16.17
N LEU A 93 -6.89 1.80 -14.87
CA LEU A 93 -6.05 2.26 -13.78
C LEU A 93 -4.68 1.56 -13.78
N LEU A 94 -4.61 0.24 -13.99
CA LEU A 94 -3.36 -0.52 -13.99
C LEU A 94 -2.49 -0.16 -15.19
N GLU A 95 -3.10 0.08 -16.35
CA GLU A 95 -2.39 0.59 -17.54
C GLU A 95 -1.83 2.01 -17.30
N ALA A 96 -2.60 2.89 -16.67
CA ALA A 96 -2.16 4.23 -16.29
C ALA A 96 -1.02 4.17 -15.25
N LEU A 97 -1.15 3.31 -14.24
CA LEU A 97 -0.15 3.08 -13.19
C LEU A 97 1.18 2.62 -13.79
N ARG A 98 1.14 1.70 -14.76
CA ARG A 98 2.33 1.20 -15.47
C ARG A 98 3.08 2.28 -16.26
N LYS A 99 2.37 3.30 -16.73
CA LYS A 99 2.90 4.46 -17.49
C LYS A 99 3.23 5.66 -16.59
N SER A 100 2.89 5.59 -15.31
CA SER A 100 3.02 6.70 -14.38
C SER A 100 4.46 6.90 -13.89
N PRO A 101 4.78 8.06 -13.29
CA PRO A 101 6.05 8.29 -12.59
C PRO A 101 6.30 7.35 -11.41
N LEU A 102 5.31 6.53 -11.00
CA LEU A 102 5.48 5.54 -9.94
C LEU A 102 6.14 4.25 -10.44
N PHE A 103 6.18 4.02 -11.76
CA PHE A 103 6.84 2.84 -12.30
C PHE A 103 8.35 3.04 -12.42
N CYS A 104 9.13 2.23 -11.70
CA CYS A 104 10.58 2.18 -11.77
C CYS A 104 11.01 1.17 -12.84
N GLU A 105 11.37 1.67 -14.03
CA GLU A 105 11.77 0.82 -15.17
C GLU A 105 12.94 -0.11 -14.86
N GLN A 106 13.98 0.42 -14.20
CA GLN A 106 15.18 -0.34 -13.86
C GLN A 106 14.86 -1.60 -13.05
N ARG A 107 13.87 -1.52 -12.16
CA ARG A 107 13.49 -2.61 -11.25
C ARG A 107 12.16 -3.26 -11.64
N LYS A 108 11.53 -2.82 -12.73
CA LYS A 108 10.23 -3.30 -13.21
C LYS A 108 9.17 -3.40 -12.10
N SER A 109 9.05 -2.37 -11.26
CA SER A 109 8.15 -2.37 -10.10
C SER A 109 7.85 -0.93 -9.67
N TYR A 110 7.17 -0.72 -8.55
CA TYR A 110 6.57 0.57 -8.20
C TYR A 110 7.21 1.23 -6.97
N ILE A 111 7.45 2.54 -7.05
CA ILE A 111 7.82 3.39 -5.91
C ILE A 111 6.57 3.98 -5.26
N LEU A 112 6.67 4.42 -4.00
CA LEU A 112 5.51 4.90 -3.23
C LEU A 112 4.93 6.20 -3.75
N TYR A 113 5.77 7.10 -4.25
CA TYR A 113 5.43 8.41 -4.80
C TYR A 113 6.50 8.81 -5.80
N ALA A 114 6.18 9.73 -6.71
CA ALA A 114 7.07 10.13 -7.79
C ALA A 114 8.44 10.57 -7.24
N ASP A 115 9.51 10.02 -7.82
CA ASP A 115 10.87 10.43 -7.49
C ASP A 115 11.11 11.88 -7.92
N LYS A 116 11.91 12.62 -7.17
CA LYS A 116 12.21 14.02 -7.47
C LYS A 116 13.64 14.36 -7.08
N ARG A 117 14.25 15.25 -7.87
CA ARG A 117 15.53 15.83 -7.52
C ARG A 117 15.34 16.93 -6.49
N LEU A 118 15.98 16.79 -5.34
CA LEU A 118 16.08 17.87 -4.36
C LEU A 118 17.14 18.89 -4.80
N PRO A 119 16.97 20.18 -4.49
CA PRO A 119 18.00 21.18 -4.67
C PRO A 119 19.35 20.74 -4.08
N ALA A 120 20.45 21.15 -4.71
CA ALA A 120 21.76 20.93 -4.10
C ALA A 120 21.91 21.84 -2.86
N PHE A 121 22.86 21.53 -1.99
CA PHE A 121 23.08 22.28 -0.75
C PHE A 121 23.24 23.79 -0.96
N LEU A 122 23.93 24.21 -2.03
CA LEU A 122 24.16 25.63 -2.34
C LEU A 122 22.96 26.32 -3.03
N ASP A 123 22.07 25.54 -3.62
CA ASP A 123 20.83 26.02 -4.25
C ASP A 123 19.70 26.16 -3.24
N TYR A 124 19.78 25.45 -2.11
CA TYR A 124 18.91 25.63 -0.97
C TYR A 124 19.15 26.98 -0.29
N ASN A 125 18.08 27.53 0.33
CA ASN A 125 18.14 28.76 1.12
C ASN A 125 18.75 29.93 0.33
N ARG A 126 18.26 30.15 -0.89
CA ARG A 126 18.76 31.17 -1.82
C ARG A 126 17.70 32.23 -2.07
N ILE A 127 18.03 33.48 -1.77
CA ILE A 127 17.14 34.64 -1.91
C ILE A 127 17.81 35.67 -2.79
N GLU A 128 17.09 36.16 -3.80
CA GLU A 128 17.59 37.23 -4.66
C GLU A 128 17.67 38.56 -3.91
N SER A 129 18.70 39.36 -4.23
CA SER A 129 18.95 40.62 -3.53
C SER A 129 17.76 41.58 -3.56
N HIS A 130 17.08 41.66 -4.69
CA HIS A 130 15.97 42.59 -4.85
C HIS A 130 14.77 42.17 -3.99
N THR A 131 14.52 40.86 -3.84
CA THR A 131 13.44 40.31 -3.03
C THR A 131 13.71 40.52 -1.54
N ALA A 132 14.93 40.27 -1.07
CA ALA A 132 15.31 40.50 0.32
C ALA A 132 15.21 42.00 0.69
N LYS A 133 15.74 42.89 -0.15
CA LYS A 133 15.76 44.34 0.10
C LYS A 133 14.39 45.01 -0.06
N ALA A 134 13.41 44.33 -0.67
CA ALA A 134 12.03 44.82 -0.72
C ALA A 134 11.35 44.81 0.66
N ILE A 135 11.88 44.06 1.64
CA ILE A 135 11.42 44.06 3.02
C ILE A 135 12.26 45.08 3.82
N PRO A 136 11.68 46.21 4.27
CA PRO A 136 12.44 47.28 4.92
C PRO A 136 13.27 46.83 6.12
N LEU A 137 12.72 45.98 6.99
CA LEU A 137 13.45 45.39 8.12
C LEU A 137 14.73 44.67 7.67
N LEU A 138 14.64 43.84 6.61
CA LEU A 138 15.80 43.12 6.10
C LEU A 138 16.81 44.06 5.46
N ALA A 139 16.36 45.09 4.72
CA ALA A 139 17.26 46.07 4.11
C ALA A 139 18.14 46.75 5.17
N VAL A 140 17.53 47.19 6.29
CA VAL A 140 18.26 47.80 7.41
C VAL A 140 19.24 46.81 8.06
N MET A 141 18.80 45.58 8.33
CA MET A 141 19.67 44.56 8.93
C MET A 141 20.86 44.23 8.02
N ILE A 142 20.64 44.14 6.70
CA ILE A 142 21.69 43.90 5.70
C ILE A 142 22.71 45.04 5.70
N GLU A 143 22.26 46.30 5.72
CA GLU A 143 23.15 47.47 5.76
C GLU A 143 23.99 47.53 7.05
N GLN A 144 23.42 47.07 8.17
CA GLN A 144 24.09 47.01 9.46
C GLN A 144 24.98 45.77 9.64
N GLY A 145 24.98 44.84 8.68
CA GLY A 145 25.69 43.56 8.80
C GLY A 145 25.10 42.64 9.88
N ASP A 146 23.82 42.83 10.23
CA ASP A 146 23.12 42.03 11.23
C ASP A 146 22.66 40.69 10.65
N LYS A 147 23.32 39.63 11.10
CA LYS A 147 23.15 38.26 10.59
C LYS A 147 22.06 37.45 11.28
N ARG A 148 21.34 38.03 12.25
CA ARG A 148 20.37 37.28 13.08
C ARG A 148 19.24 36.63 12.29
N ILE A 149 18.86 37.22 11.14
CA ILE A 149 17.82 36.68 10.26
C ILE A 149 18.38 36.30 8.88
N ILE A 150 19.20 37.15 8.27
CA ILE A 150 19.66 36.97 6.89
C ILE A 150 21.15 37.30 6.77
N GLU A 151 21.84 36.56 5.89
CA GLU A 151 23.27 36.71 5.64
C GLU A 151 23.54 36.89 4.15
N VAL A 152 24.54 37.73 3.83
CA VAL A 152 25.09 37.85 2.47
C VAL A 152 26.05 36.69 2.24
N SER A 153 25.88 35.98 1.14
CA SER A 153 26.78 34.92 0.73
C SER A 153 27.81 35.40 -0.31
N PRO A 154 29.00 34.76 -0.40
CA PRO A 154 30.03 35.12 -1.38
C PRO A 154 29.57 35.09 -2.85
N ASP A 155 28.51 34.34 -3.17
CA ASP A 155 27.90 34.26 -4.50
C ASP A 155 26.88 35.38 -4.80
N GLY A 156 26.82 36.42 -3.94
CA GLY A 156 26.03 37.63 -4.16
C GLY A 156 24.54 37.51 -3.86
N CYS A 157 24.07 36.33 -3.42
CA CYS A 157 22.71 36.15 -2.96
C CYS A 157 22.62 36.13 -1.42
N TYR A 158 21.39 36.13 -0.92
CA TYR A 158 21.10 36.18 0.50
C TYR A 158 20.57 34.83 0.99
N ARG A 159 20.85 34.50 2.24
CA ARG A 159 20.41 33.26 2.87
C ARG A 159 19.85 33.55 4.25
N PHE A 160 18.75 32.91 4.64
CA PHE A 160 18.32 32.92 6.04
C PHE A 160 19.42 32.32 6.93
N ASN A 161 19.52 32.82 8.16
CA ASN A 161 20.47 32.30 9.13
C ASN A 161 20.27 30.79 9.33
N SER A 162 21.37 30.02 9.32
CA SER A 162 21.32 28.56 9.43
C SER A 162 20.75 28.03 10.75
N SER A 163 20.65 28.85 11.79
CA SER A 163 20.01 28.47 13.05
C SER A 163 18.48 28.40 12.96
N ILE A 164 17.88 29.01 11.93
CA ILE A 164 16.44 29.07 11.74
C ILE A 164 16.01 27.90 10.84
N ARG A 165 15.34 26.91 11.42
CA ARG A 165 14.93 25.68 10.71
C ARG A 165 13.48 25.72 10.28
N ASN A 166 12.64 26.55 10.90
CA ASN A 166 11.23 26.62 10.61
C ASN A 166 10.64 27.99 10.99
N ARG A 167 9.36 28.19 10.64
CA ARG A 167 8.62 29.43 10.91
C ARG A 167 8.55 29.78 12.41
N PHE A 168 8.48 28.79 13.29
CA PHE A 168 8.39 29.02 14.73
C PHE A 168 9.70 29.60 15.27
N GLU A 169 10.84 29.07 14.82
CA GLU A 169 12.16 29.61 15.17
C GLU A 169 12.38 31.01 14.59
N LEU A 170 11.88 31.28 13.37
CA LEU A 170 11.87 32.64 12.83
C LEU A 170 11.04 33.58 13.72
N LYS A 171 9.87 33.12 14.21
CA LYS A 171 9.03 33.89 15.15
C LYS A 171 9.76 34.15 16.46
N GLU A 172 10.48 33.17 17.00
CA GLU A 172 11.29 33.33 18.22
C GLU A 172 12.39 34.38 18.06
N VAL A 173 13.08 34.38 16.91
CA VAL A 173 14.09 35.41 16.59
C VAL A 173 13.44 36.79 16.52
N LEU A 174 12.30 36.92 15.83
CA LEU A 174 11.56 38.18 15.77
C LEU A 174 11.08 38.65 17.14
N ASP A 175 10.60 37.74 17.99
CA ASP A 175 10.16 38.07 19.34
C ASP A 175 11.31 38.56 20.21
N GLN A 176 12.49 37.93 20.08
CA GLN A 176 13.69 38.38 20.78
C GLN A 176 14.15 39.76 20.29
N LEU A 177 14.13 40.01 18.99
CA LEU A 177 14.45 41.32 18.41
C LEU A 177 13.46 42.40 18.83
N SER A 178 12.17 42.05 18.97
CA SER A 178 11.12 42.99 19.35
C SER A 178 11.26 43.55 20.78
N LYS A 179 12.12 42.93 21.61
CA LYS A 179 12.48 43.44 22.94
C LYS A 179 13.33 44.71 22.86
N ASP A 180 14.02 44.92 21.75
CA ASP A 180 14.71 46.16 21.43
C ASP A 180 13.72 47.15 20.80
N SER A 181 13.57 48.32 21.41
CA SER A 181 12.64 49.36 20.95
C SER A 181 12.93 49.84 19.53
N SER A 182 14.19 49.73 19.07
CA SER A 182 14.60 50.11 17.72
C SER A 182 14.01 49.20 16.63
N PHE A 183 13.77 47.92 16.94
CA PHE A 183 13.25 46.94 15.98
C PHE A 183 11.73 46.73 16.08
N LYS A 184 11.12 47.02 17.23
CA LYS A 184 9.72 46.70 17.53
C LYS A 184 8.73 47.18 16.46
N SER A 185 8.83 48.44 16.02
CA SER A 185 7.90 48.99 15.02
C SER A 185 8.12 48.42 13.62
N ALA A 186 9.37 48.13 13.25
CA ALA A 186 9.69 47.57 11.93
C ALA A 186 9.21 46.12 11.83
N ILE A 187 9.41 45.33 12.89
CA ILE A 187 8.93 43.95 12.98
C ILE A 187 7.41 43.89 12.86
N ALA A 188 6.67 44.71 13.63
CA ALA A 188 5.22 44.72 13.57
C ALA A 188 4.65 45.03 12.17
N LYS A 189 5.40 45.79 11.36
CA LYS A 189 5.03 46.13 9.98
C LYS A 189 5.38 45.02 8.97
N ASP A 190 6.57 44.44 9.11
CA ASP A 190 7.17 43.59 8.08
C ASP A 190 7.10 42.08 8.39
N GLU A 191 6.64 41.68 9.59
CA GLU A 191 6.58 40.29 10.05
C GLU A 191 5.90 39.35 9.04
N GLN A 192 4.73 39.73 8.52
CA GLN A 192 4.00 38.89 7.57
C GLN A 192 4.74 38.76 6.23
N ALA A 193 5.38 39.84 5.76
CA ALA A 193 6.18 39.79 4.53
C ALA A 193 7.40 38.88 4.71
N LEU A 194 8.03 38.91 5.88
CA LEU A 194 9.15 38.04 6.20
C LEU A 194 8.73 36.56 6.29
N PHE A 195 7.59 36.27 6.91
CA PHE A 195 7.03 34.91 6.88
C PHE A 195 6.71 34.43 5.47
N ASN A 196 6.18 35.31 4.62
CA ASN A 196 5.90 34.98 3.23
C ASN A 196 7.19 34.70 2.45
N LEU A 197 8.25 35.49 2.67
CA LEU A 197 9.57 35.25 2.05
C LEU A 197 10.19 33.93 2.52
N TYR A 198 10.15 33.66 3.83
CA TYR A 198 10.63 32.41 4.40
C TYR A 198 9.87 31.21 3.82
N GLU A 199 8.55 31.30 3.76
CA GLU A 199 7.71 30.25 3.15
C GLU A 199 7.96 30.10 1.65
N ALA A 200 8.14 31.19 0.90
CA ALA A 200 8.49 31.12 -0.52
C ALA A 200 9.87 30.49 -0.77
N THR A 201 10.80 30.65 0.17
CA THR A 201 12.16 30.10 0.08
C THR A 201 12.20 28.60 0.36
N PHE A 202 11.40 28.12 1.33
CA PHE A 202 11.48 26.72 1.79
C PHE A 202 10.26 25.85 1.43
N ASN A 203 9.12 26.46 1.09
CA ASN A 203 7.85 25.80 0.79
C ASN A 203 7.47 24.72 1.82
N HIS A 204 7.56 25.05 3.11
CA HIS A 204 7.29 24.11 4.19
C HIS A 204 5.84 23.64 4.23
N LYS A 205 4.89 24.38 3.65
CA LYS A 205 3.51 23.91 3.45
C LYS A 205 3.42 22.62 2.63
N ALA A 206 4.37 22.38 1.73
CA ALA A 206 4.45 21.16 0.94
C ALA A 206 5.17 20.00 1.66
N PHE A 207 5.65 20.21 2.90
CA PHE A 207 6.30 19.18 3.69
C PHE A 207 5.26 18.19 4.25
N THR A 208 5.23 16.99 3.68
CA THR A 208 4.33 15.89 4.10
C THR A 208 5.01 14.91 5.06
N GLY A 209 6.25 15.18 5.47
CA GLY A 209 7.08 14.31 6.29
C GLY A 209 8.42 14.00 5.64
N ARG A 210 9.19 13.10 6.27
CA ARG A 210 10.56 12.73 5.86
C ARG A 210 10.65 12.06 4.48
N SER A 211 9.53 11.53 3.98
CA SER A 211 9.39 10.83 2.71
C SER A 211 10.03 11.58 1.55
N GLY A 212 9.72 12.87 1.43
CA GLY A 212 10.24 13.73 0.38
C GLY A 212 11.64 14.28 0.62
N SER A 213 12.36 13.89 1.68
CA SER A 213 13.66 14.44 2.08
C SER A 213 14.72 13.40 2.45
N MET A 214 14.48 12.12 2.13
CA MET A 214 15.42 11.01 2.31
C MET A 214 15.41 10.08 1.08
N PHE A 215 16.46 9.29 0.89
CA PHE A 215 16.69 8.52 -0.35
C PHE A 215 16.60 6.98 -0.17
N ALA A 216 16.18 6.50 0.99
CA ALA A 216 16.03 5.08 1.32
C ALA A 216 14.80 4.84 2.20
N TYR A 217 14.55 3.61 2.62
CA TYR A 217 13.32 3.20 3.31
C TYR A 217 12.08 3.58 2.49
N GLU A 218 11.18 4.41 3.03
CA GLU A 218 10.03 4.91 2.30
C GLU A 218 10.39 6.00 1.30
N GLY A 219 11.60 6.58 1.36
CA GLY A 219 12.06 7.79 0.68
C GLY A 219 12.10 7.78 -0.85
N LEU A 220 12.61 8.88 -1.40
CA LEU A 220 12.74 9.13 -2.84
C LEU A 220 13.52 8.02 -3.56
N GLY A 221 12.96 7.55 -4.68
CA GLY A 221 13.54 6.52 -5.53
C GLY A 221 13.59 5.12 -4.90
N SER A 222 12.98 4.91 -3.73
CA SER A 222 12.97 3.63 -3.03
C SER A 222 11.68 2.86 -3.29
N ILE A 223 11.82 1.57 -3.60
CA ILE A 223 10.68 0.64 -3.66
C ILE A 223 10.43 0.11 -2.27
N TYR A 224 9.20 0.24 -1.78
CA TYR A 224 8.76 -0.30 -0.50
C TYR A 224 7.88 -1.54 -0.72
N TRP A 225 8.47 -2.72 -0.52
CA TRP A 225 7.93 -3.99 -1.04
C TRP A 225 6.57 -4.38 -0.47
N HIS A 226 6.27 -4.00 0.78
CA HIS A 226 4.96 -4.28 1.37
C HIS A 226 3.83 -3.61 0.59
N MET A 227 4.01 -2.38 0.08
CA MET A 227 2.98 -1.72 -0.71
C MET A 227 2.81 -2.36 -2.09
N VAL A 228 3.90 -2.82 -2.70
CA VAL A 228 3.84 -3.58 -3.97
C VAL A 228 3.13 -4.92 -3.77
N SER A 229 3.37 -5.63 -2.66
CA SER A 229 2.64 -6.87 -2.36
C SER A 229 1.17 -6.64 -2.05
N LYS A 230 0.79 -5.48 -1.49
CA LYS A 230 -0.61 -5.07 -1.37
C LYS A 230 -1.24 -4.77 -2.74
N LEU A 231 -0.50 -4.13 -3.66
CA LEU A 231 -0.94 -3.98 -5.04
C LEU A 231 -1.19 -5.34 -5.68
N MET A 232 -0.25 -6.28 -5.56
CA MET A 232 -0.41 -7.65 -6.06
C MET A 232 -1.69 -8.29 -5.54
N LEU A 233 -1.95 -8.22 -4.23
CA LEU A 233 -3.17 -8.74 -3.64
C LEU A 233 -4.43 -8.04 -4.17
N ALA A 234 -4.44 -6.70 -4.23
CA ALA A 234 -5.60 -5.94 -4.70
C ALA A 234 -5.94 -6.26 -6.17
N VAL A 235 -4.93 -6.40 -7.03
CA VAL A 235 -5.11 -6.82 -8.44
C VAL A 235 -5.63 -8.26 -8.52
N GLN A 236 -5.14 -9.14 -7.66
CA GLN A 236 -5.60 -10.53 -7.60
C GLN A 236 -7.08 -10.61 -7.21
N GLU A 237 -7.48 -9.90 -6.15
CA GLU A 237 -8.85 -9.93 -5.64
C GLU A 237 -9.85 -9.44 -6.69
N ILE A 238 -9.53 -8.37 -7.42
CA ILE A 238 -10.40 -7.89 -8.51
C ILE A 238 -10.37 -8.83 -9.71
N ALA A 239 -9.23 -9.43 -10.07
CA ALA A 239 -9.18 -10.44 -11.13
C ALA A 239 -10.11 -11.62 -10.81
N LEU A 240 -10.04 -12.17 -9.59
CA LEU A 240 -10.90 -13.28 -9.16
C LEU A 240 -12.38 -12.89 -9.06
N ALA A 241 -12.68 -11.65 -8.68
CA ALA A 241 -14.06 -11.14 -8.69
C ALA A 241 -14.63 -11.01 -10.11
N GLU A 242 -13.75 -10.81 -11.09
CA GLU A 242 -14.05 -10.62 -12.51
C GLU A 242 -13.81 -11.89 -13.35
N ALA A 243 -13.68 -13.08 -12.73
CA ALA A 243 -13.29 -14.34 -13.40
C ALA A 243 -14.13 -14.71 -14.64
N ASN A 244 -15.39 -14.28 -14.70
CA ASN A 244 -16.31 -14.55 -15.81
C ASN A 244 -16.53 -13.34 -16.73
N SER A 245 -15.71 -12.28 -16.63
CA SER A 245 -15.83 -11.07 -17.43
C SER A 245 -14.71 -10.94 -18.45
N GLU A 246 -14.92 -10.09 -19.46
CA GLU A 246 -13.91 -9.80 -20.50
C GLU A 246 -12.64 -9.16 -19.91
N SER A 247 -12.73 -8.58 -18.71
CA SER A 247 -11.59 -7.95 -18.03
C SER A 247 -10.65 -8.98 -17.39
N PHE A 248 -11.10 -10.22 -17.16
CA PHE A 248 -10.33 -11.23 -16.42
C PHE A 248 -8.91 -11.40 -16.95
N LYS A 249 -8.77 -11.66 -18.25
CA LYS A 249 -7.46 -11.92 -18.87
C LYS A 249 -6.49 -10.74 -18.71
N ALA A 250 -6.99 -9.50 -18.85
CA ALA A 250 -6.17 -8.31 -18.68
C ALA A 250 -5.75 -8.11 -17.22
N LEU A 251 -6.66 -8.35 -16.27
CA LEU A 251 -6.36 -8.27 -14.83
C LEU A 251 -5.38 -9.36 -14.38
N VAL A 252 -5.51 -10.58 -14.91
CA VAL A 252 -4.56 -11.68 -14.67
C VAL A 252 -3.17 -11.33 -15.23
N SER A 253 -3.11 -10.75 -16.42
CA SER A 253 -1.84 -10.27 -16.98
C SER A 253 -1.20 -9.20 -16.09
N ALA A 254 -2.00 -8.24 -15.59
CA ALA A 254 -1.51 -7.21 -14.69
C ALA A 254 -1.07 -7.78 -13.33
N TYR A 255 -1.78 -8.79 -12.81
CA TYR A 255 -1.40 -9.50 -11.59
C TYR A 255 0.01 -10.10 -11.71
N TYR A 256 0.28 -10.82 -12.80
CA TYR A 256 1.60 -11.40 -13.03
C TYR A 256 2.67 -10.36 -13.36
N ASP A 257 2.36 -9.25 -14.06
CA ASP A 257 3.31 -8.14 -14.27
C ASP A 257 3.77 -7.53 -12.91
N VAL A 258 2.83 -7.30 -11.99
CA VAL A 258 3.16 -6.84 -10.62
C VAL A 258 4.00 -7.89 -9.88
N GLN A 259 3.64 -9.17 -10.00
CA GLN A 259 4.35 -10.27 -9.33
C GLN A 259 5.78 -10.44 -9.86
N GLU A 260 6.00 -10.33 -11.18
CA GLU A 260 7.32 -10.38 -11.82
C GLU A 260 8.24 -9.26 -11.31
N GLY A 261 7.68 -8.14 -10.86
CA GLY A 261 8.41 -7.07 -10.20
C GLY A 261 8.95 -7.40 -8.81
N LEU A 262 8.46 -8.45 -8.14
CA LEU A 262 8.88 -8.84 -6.79
C LEU A 262 10.23 -9.60 -6.78
N GLY A 263 10.92 -9.54 -5.65
CA GLY A 263 12.28 -10.08 -5.50
C GLY A 263 12.44 -11.54 -5.88
N PHE A 264 11.48 -12.40 -5.50
CA PHE A 264 11.53 -13.84 -5.77
C PHE A 264 11.39 -14.22 -7.25
N ARG A 265 11.04 -13.26 -8.12
CA ARG A 265 10.98 -13.43 -9.58
C ARG A 265 12.23 -12.90 -10.29
N LYS A 266 13.24 -12.41 -9.56
CA LYS A 266 14.44 -11.78 -10.11
C LYS A 266 15.68 -12.63 -9.95
N LYS A 267 16.76 -12.27 -10.66
CA LYS A 267 18.10 -12.80 -10.38
C LYS A 267 18.66 -12.19 -9.11
N ALA A 268 19.46 -12.95 -8.37
CA ALA A 268 20.12 -12.45 -7.15
C ALA A 268 20.96 -11.19 -7.40
N SER A 269 21.61 -11.08 -8.57
CA SER A 269 22.37 -9.88 -8.98
C SER A 269 21.51 -8.64 -9.21
N GLU A 270 20.26 -8.82 -9.67
CA GLU A 270 19.31 -7.73 -9.91
C GLU A 270 18.63 -7.30 -8.60
N TYR A 271 18.35 -8.27 -7.72
CA TYR A 271 17.74 -8.03 -6.42
C TYR A 271 18.75 -7.51 -5.39
N GLY A 272 20.02 -7.91 -5.51
CA GLY A 272 21.11 -7.60 -4.59
C GLY A 272 21.07 -8.42 -3.29
N ALA A 273 20.34 -9.54 -3.28
CA ALA A 273 20.21 -10.45 -2.15
C ALA A 273 19.70 -11.85 -2.61
N PHE A 274 19.61 -12.79 -1.67
CA PHE A 274 18.91 -14.06 -1.91
C PHE A 274 17.42 -13.79 -2.15
N THR A 275 16.87 -14.34 -3.23
CA THR A 275 15.57 -13.91 -3.78
C THR A 275 14.38 -14.57 -3.11
N ALA A 276 14.57 -15.70 -2.42
CA ALA A 276 13.51 -16.32 -1.62
C ALA A 276 13.28 -15.60 -0.28
N ASP A 277 14.22 -14.75 0.15
CA ASP A 277 14.09 -13.97 1.38
C ASP A 277 13.30 -12.68 1.13
N ALA A 278 12.46 -12.31 2.10
CA ALA A 278 11.74 -11.05 2.09
C ALA A 278 12.62 -9.90 2.61
N TYR A 279 12.45 -8.71 2.03
CA TYR A 279 13.14 -7.48 2.42
C TYR A 279 12.16 -6.30 2.42
N SER A 280 12.33 -5.33 3.31
CA SER A 280 11.37 -4.22 3.41
C SER A 280 11.41 -3.28 2.21
N HIS A 281 12.61 -2.94 1.71
CA HIS A 281 12.76 -1.95 0.64
C HIS A 281 14.00 -2.16 -0.22
N THR A 282 14.02 -1.52 -1.39
CA THR A 282 15.19 -1.44 -2.26
C THR A 282 15.37 0.02 -2.71
N PRO A 283 16.35 0.76 -2.16
CA PRO A 283 16.61 2.15 -2.55
C PRO A 283 17.26 2.21 -3.94
N SER A 284 17.23 3.37 -4.58
CA SER A 284 17.73 3.55 -5.96
C SER A 284 19.20 3.17 -6.13
N PHE A 285 20.01 3.37 -5.09
CA PHE A 285 21.47 3.20 -5.08
C PHE A 285 21.96 1.86 -4.50
N ALA A 286 21.08 0.95 -4.06
CA ALA A 286 21.49 -0.33 -3.49
C ALA A 286 20.55 -1.49 -3.86
N GLY A 287 20.95 -2.70 -3.46
CA GLY A 287 20.11 -3.91 -3.47
C GLY A 287 19.08 -3.93 -2.35
N ALA A 288 18.36 -5.04 -2.19
CA ALA A 288 17.36 -5.23 -1.14
C ALA A 288 17.91 -5.02 0.28
N GLN A 289 17.13 -4.33 1.13
CA GLN A 289 17.51 -3.88 2.47
C GLN A 289 16.47 -4.31 3.52
N GLN A 290 16.93 -4.52 4.75
CA GLN A 290 16.13 -4.96 5.92
C GLN A 290 15.48 -6.35 5.71
N PRO A 291 16.25 -7.45 5.88
CA PRO A 291 15.74 -8.80 5.67
C PRO A 291 14.70 -9.23 6.72
N GLY A 292 13.83 -10.15 6.31
CA GLY A 292 13.00 -10.97 7.20
C GLY A 292 11.62 -10.40 7.47
N LEU A 293 11.44 -9.78 8.64
CA LEU A 293 10.14 -9.55 9.29
C LEU A 293 9.36 -8.33 8.73
N THR A 294 9.10 -8.34 7.42
CA THR A 294 8.28 -7.35 6.72
C THR A 294 6.86 -7.88 6.48
N GLY A 295 5.86 -7.00 6.58
CA GLY A 295 4.45 -7.35 6.34
C GLY A 295 4.16 -7.85 4.92
N MET A 296 5.10 -7.71 3.97
CA MET A 296 4.94 -8.25 2.61
C MET A 296 4.69 -9.76 2.61
N VAL A 297 5.23 -10.50 3.60
CA VAL A 297 5.07 -11.97 3.67
C VAL A 297 3.62 -12.38 3.91
N LYS A 298 2.86 -11.60 4.69
CA LYS A 298 1.43 -11.84 4.92
C LYS A 298 0.65 -11.73 3.61
N GLU A 299 0.96 -10.72 2.79
CA GLU A 299 0.29 -10.54 1.50
C GLU A 299 0.66 -11.64 0.52
N GLY A 300 1.92 -12.08 0.52
CA GLY A 300 2.38 -13.22 -0.27
C GLY A 300 1.66 -14.53 0.10
N ILE A 301 1.47 -14.82 1.39
CA ILE A 301 0.74 -16.01 1.86
C ILE A 301 -0.71 -16.00 1.36
N ILE A 302 -1.41 -14.87 1.50
CA ILE A 302 -2.80 -14.74 1.03
C ILE A 302 -2.87 -14.92 -0.48
N CYS A 303 -1.97 -14.25 -1.22
CA CYS A 303 -1.90 -14.39 -2.67
C CYS A 303 -1.67 -15.84 -3.08
N ARG A 304 -0.80 -16.57 -2.38
CA ARG A 304 -0.51 -17.96 -2.69
C ARG A 304 -1.72 -18.87 -2.48
N PHE A 305 -2.48 -18.69 -1.40
CA PHE A 305 -3.73 -19.46 -1.21
C PHE A 305 -4.77 -19.17 -2.28
N ASN A 306 -4.88 -17.90 -2.70
CA ASN A 306 -5.76 -17.50 -3.79
C ASN A 306 -5.30 -18.06 -5.15
N GLU A 307 -3.99 -18.13 -5.42
CA GLU A 307 -3.44 -18.79 -6.62
C GLU A 307 -3.81 -20.27 -6.64
N LEU A 308 -3.63 -20.97 -5.51
CA LEU A 308 -4.05 -22.36 -5.32
C LEU A 308 -5.57 -22.54 -5.42
N GLY A 309 -6.35 -21.46 -5.44
CA GLY A 309 -7.80 -21.50 -5.56
C GLY A 309 -8.53 -21.92 -4.29
N VAL A 310 -7.88 -21.81 -3.13
CA VAL A 310 -8.46 -22.19 -1.83
C VAL A 310 -9.32 -21.04 -1.32
N ARG A 311 -10.64 -21.25 -1.22
CA ARG A 311 -11.59 -20.24 -0.72
C ARG A 311 -12.37 -20.77 0.47
N PHE A 312 -12.54 -19.90 1.47
CA PHE A 312 -13.36 -20.18 2.64
C PHE A 312 -14.66 -19.42 2.51
N ASN A 313 -15.79 -20.12 2.44
CA ASN A 313 -17.10 -19.50 2.23
C ASN A 313 -18.18 -20.20 3.04
N GLN A 314 -18.90 -19.48 3.91
CA GLN A 314 -20.04 -20.01 4.66
C GLN A 314 -19.77 -21.35 5.37
N GLY A 315 -18.57 -21.51 5.94
CA GLY A 315 -18.15 -22.72 6.65
C GLY A 315 -17.65 -23.86 5.77
N THR A 316 -17.51 -23.67 4.45
CA THR A 316 -16.93 -24.66 3.53
C THR A 316 -15.55 -24.23 3.02
N ILE A 317 -14.79 -25.21 2.51
CA ILE A 317 -13.55 -24.99 1.76
C ILE A 317 -13.79 -25.37 0.30
N VAL A 318 -13.50 -24.45 -0.60
CA VAL A 318 -13.62 -24.64 -2.06
C VAL A 318 -12.23 -24.66 -2.68
N PHE A 319 -12.02 -25.56 -3.64
CA PHE A 319 -10.79 -25.70 -4.41
C PHE A 319 -11.04 -25.36 -5.88
N ARG A 320 -10.76 -24.13 -6.29
CA ARG A 320 -10.96 -23.65 -7.67
C ARG A 320 -9.77 -22.82 -8.13
N PRO A 321 -8.68 -23.46 -8.61
CA PRO A 321 -7.58 -22.71 -9.18
C PRO A 321 -8.09 -21.95 -10.41
N GLU A 322 -7.85 -20.66 -10.45
CA GLU A 322 -8.10 -19.81 -11.64
C GLU A 322 -6.82 -19.03 -12.03
N LEU A 323 -5.83 -19.03 -11.13
CA LEU A 323 -4.55 -18.33 -11.26
C LEU A 323 -3.36 -19.27 -11.00
N LEU A 324 -3.57 -20.58 -10.96
CA LEU A 324 -2.47 -21.53 -10.79
C LEU A 324 -1.91 -21.88 -12.16
N LYS A 325 -0.61 -21.68 -12.36
CA LYS A 325 0.02 -22.04 -13.64
C LYS A 325 0.28 -23.54 -13.72
N ARG A 326 0.04 -24.16 -14.86
CA ARG A 326 0.37 -25.57 -15.12
C ARG A 326 1.87 -25.83 -14.96
N SER A 327 2.71 -24.85 -15.27
CA SER A 327 4.16 -24.91 -15.07
C SER A 327 4.62 -25.05 -13.62
N GLU A 328 3.72 -24.88 -12.64
CA GLU A 328 4.03 -25.08 -11.21
C GLU A 328 3.83 -26.51 -10.73
N LEU A 329 3.23 -27.37 -11.57
CA LEU A 329 3.07 -28.79 -11.28
C LEU A 329 4.40 -29.53 -11.47
N LEU A 330 4.56 -30.63 -10.76
CA LEU A 330 5.80 -31.41 -10.82
C LEU A 330 5.99 -32.08 -12.18
N THR A 331 7.22 -32.05 -12.67
CA THR A 331 7.59 -32.74 -13.92
C THR A 331 7.87 -34.23 -13.74
N GLU A 332 8.07 -34.67 -12.49
CA GLU A 332 8.34 -36.05 -12.10
C GLU A 332 7.73 -36.36 -10.73
N SER A 333 7.48 -37.64 -10.45
CA SER A 333 6.96 -38.06 -9.15
C SER A 333 8.01 -37.87 -8.05
N VAL A 334 7.59 -37.36 -6.89
CA VAL A 334 8.45 -37.16 -5.73
C VAL A 334 7.75 -37.65 -4.46
N SER A 335 8.53 -38.16 -3.52
CA SER A 335 8.01 -38.54 -2.21
C SER A 335 8.30 -37.45 -1.19
N ILE A 336 7.26 -36.94 -0.53
CA ILE A 336 7.33 -35.84 0.43
C ILE A 336 6.88 -36.33 1.81
N GLU A 337 7.63 -35.95 2.84
CA GLU A 337 7.23 -36.14 4.23
C GLU A 337 6.55 -34.88 4.76
N CYS A 338 5.32 -35.03 5.23
CA CYS A 338 4.56 -33.96 5.86
C CYS A 338 4.46 -34.20 7.37
N MET A 339 4.63 -33.15 8.17
CA MET A 339 4.37 -33.20 9.61
C MET A 339 2.90 -32.91 9.88
N LEU A 340 2.18 -33.88 10.42
CA LEU A 340 0.78 -33.77 10.80
C LEU A 340 0.60 -32.98 12.11
N ALA A 341 -0.64 -32.57 12.41
CA ALA A 341 -0.99 -31.79 13.61
C ALA A 341 -0.60 -32.48 14.94
N ASN A 342 -0.52 -33.81 14.95
CA ASN A 342 -0.08 -34.62 16.09
C ASN A 342 1.44 -34.84 16.14
N SER A 343 2.22 -34.09 15.34
CA SER A 343 3.67 -34.20 15.17
C SER A 343 4.18 -35.51 14.55
N GLN A 344 3.30 -36.40 14.08
CA GLN A 344 3.71 -37.57 13.30
C GLN A 344 4.06 -37.16 11.87
N THR A 345 4.99 -37.89 11.25
CA THR A 345 5.28 -37.75 9.83
C THR A 345 4.38 -38.66 9.01
N HIS A 346 3.85 -38.12 7.92
CA HIS A 346 3.11 -38.85 6.91
C HIS A 346 3.79 -38.67 5.56
N ARG A 347 4.16 -39.79 4.95
CA ARG A 347 4.85 -39.81 3.67
C ARG A 347 3.83 -39.99 2.56
N LEU A 348 3.83 -39.06 1.60
CA LEU A 348 2.95 -39.05 0.44
C LEU A 348 3.78 -39.12 -0.83
N GLU A 349 3.25 -39.79 -1.84
CA GLU A 349 3.76 -39.69 -3.21
C GLU A 349 2.99 -38.58 -3.92
N VAL A 350 3.69 -37.60 -4.46
CA VAL A 350 3.14 -36.59 -5.36
C VAL A 350 3.51 -37.04 -6.76
N PRO A 351 2.54 -37.48 -7.59
CA PRO A 351 2.85 -37.91 -8.93
C PRO A 351 3.29 -36.73 -9.81
N LYS A 352 3.87 -37.07 -10.98
CA LYS A 352 3.98 -36.11 -12.08
C LYS A 352 2.62 -35.43 -12.33
N ASP A 353 2.66 -34.15 -12.68
CA ASP A 353 1.49 -33.28 -12.89
C ASP A 353 0.66 -33.06 -11.60
N GLY A 354 1.23 -33.41 -10.44
CA GLY A 354 0.69 -33.12 -9.11
C GLY A 354 1.34 -31.90 -8.45
N LEU A 355 0.67 -31.38 -7.43
CA LEU A 355 1.18 -30.33 -6.54
C LEU A 355 0.68 -30.56 -5.11
N LEU A 356 1.56 -30.39 -4.13
CA LEU A 356 1.25 -30.63 -2.72
C LEU A 356 1.38 -29.33 -1.92
N PHE A 357 0.39 -29.05 -1.08
CA PHE A 357 0.42 -28.00 -0.07
C PHE A 357 -0.31 -28.45 1.19
N THR A 358 -0.47 -27.57 2.17
CA THR A 358 -1.19 -27.91 3.41
C THR A 358 -2.24 -26.87 3.76
N ILE A 359 -3.37 -27.32 4.30
CA ILE A 359 -4.38 -26.47 4.95
C ILE A 359 -4.52 -26.95 6.39
N ALA A 360 -4.35 -26.05 7.36
CA ALA A 360 -4.40 -26.38 8.78
C ALA A 360 -3.51 -27.60 9.15
N GLN A 361 -2.37 -27.74 8.47
CA GLN A 361 -1.40 -28.84 8.63
C GLN A 361 -1.87 -30.20 8.09
N VAL A 362 -2.99 -30.26 7.37
CA VAL A 362 -3.41 -31.43 6.60
C VAL A 362 -2.87 -31.31 5.16
N PRO A 363 -2.17 -32.32 4.64
CA PRO A 363 -1.71 -32.36 3.25
C PRO A 363 -2.88 -32.33 2.26
N VAL A 364 -2.78 -31.46 1.27
CA VAL A 364 -3.71 -31.36 0.14
C VAL A 364 -2.93 -31.59 -1.15
N LEU A 365 -3.24 -32.70 -1.81
CA LEU A 365 -2.65 -33.10 -3.10
C LEU A 365 -3.58 -32.65 -4.22
N TYR A 366 -3.14 -31.71 -5.06
CA TYR A 366 -3.77 -31.40 -6.33
C TYR A 366 -3.25 -32.34 -7.40
N MET A 367 -4.17 -32.86 -8.22
CA MET A 367 -3.86 -33.64 -9.42
C MET A 367 -4.67 -33.11 -10.60
N LEU A 368 -4.10 -33.20 -11.80
CA LEU A 368 -4.86 -32.94 -13.02
C LEU A 368 -5.77 -34.12 -13.34
N THR A 369 -6.95 -33.79 -13.86
CA THR A 369 -7.80 -34.75 -14.57
C THR A 369 -8.13 -34.20 -15.97
N ASP A 370 -8.23 -35.11 -16.93
CA ASP A 370 -8.74 -34.83 -18.28
C ASP A 370 -10.26 -34.77 -18.33
N THR A 371 -10.95 -35.12 -17.22
CA THR A 371 -12.38 -34.94 -17.09
C THR A 371 -12.74 -33.47 -16.85
N ASN A 372 -13.96 -33.09 -17.22
CA ASN A 372 -14.49 -31.74 -16.94
C ASN A 372 -14.95 -31.56 -15.50
N GLU A 373 -14.97 -32.63 -14.71
CA GLU A 373 -15.50 -32.67 -13.35
C GLU A 373 -14.36 -32.74 -12.35
N ALA A 374 -14.45 -31.90 -11.32
CA ALA A 374 -13.57 -31.99 -10.16
C ALA A 374 -14.05 -33.09 -9.22
N SER A 375 -13.11 -33.69 -8.49
CA SER A 375 -13.41 -34.68 -7.46
C SER A 375 -12.54 -34.43 -6.23
N ILE A 376 -13.04 -34.85 -5.06
CA ILE A 376 -12.27 -34.84 -3.82
C ILE A 376 -12.29 -36.23 -3.21
N GLU A 377 -11.12 -36.71 -2.80
CA GLU A 377 -10.95 -37.90 -1.98
C GLU A 377 -10.33 -37.52 -0.64
N ILE A 378 -10.90 -38.03 0.46
CA ILE A 378 -10.45 -37.76 1.82
C ILE A 378 -10.01 -39.07 2.44
N ALA A 379 -8.74 -39.15 2.82
CA ALA A 379 -8.21 -40.26 3.59
C ALA A 379 -8.26 -39.91 5.08
N TYR A 380 -8.87 -40.78 5.88
CA TYR A 380 -8.95 -40.64 7.33
C TYR A 380 -7.90 -41.48 8.04
N VAL A 381 -7.55 -41.08 9.27
CA VAL A 381 -6.55 -41.77 10.10
C VAL A 381 -6.96 -43.20 10.49
N ASP A 382 -8.26 -43.52 10.46
CA ASP A 382 -8.82 -44.85 10.72
C ASP A 382 -8.82 -45.77 9.49
N GLY A 383 -8.27 -45.30 8.36
CA GLY A 383 -8.22 -46.03 7.08
C GLY A 383 -9.47 -45.89 6.22
N ARG A 384 -10.51 -45.17 6.69
CA ARG A 384 -11.67 -44.86 5.86
C ARG A 384 -11.29 -43.89 4.74
N VAL A 385 -11.95 -44.05 3.60
CA VAL A 385 -11.85 -43.14 2.45
C VAL A 385 -13.24 -42.65 2.11
N GLU A 386 -13.38 -41.35 1.91
CA GLU A 386 -14.63 -40.72 1.46
C GLU A 386 -14.38 -39.97 0.15
N ARG A 387 -15.29 -40.11 -0.80
CA ARG A 387 -15.23 -39.43 -2.10
C ARG A 387 -16.41 -38.48 -2.23
N LEU A 388 -16.11 -37.28 -2.69
CA LEU A 388 -17.08 -36.23 -2.95
C LEU A 388 -17.00 -35.84 -4.43
N GLU A 389 -18.16 -35.67 -5.03
CA GLU A 389 -18.28 -35.06 -6.35
C GLU A 389 -18.06 -33.54 -6.24
N GLY A 390 -17.35 -32.96 -7.20
CA GLY A 390 -17.09 -31.53 -7.26
C GLY A 390 -15.85 -31.10 -6.46
N ASP A 391 -15.83 -29.83 -6.08
CA ASP A 391 -14.64 -29.13 -5.59
C ASP A 391 -14.86 -28.44 -4.23
N VAL A 392 -15.81 -28.93 -3.44
CA VAL A 392 -16.21 -28.33 -2.17
C VAL A 392 -16.16 -29.37 -1.05
N LEU A 393 -15.40 -29.08 -0.01
CA LEU A 393 -15.55 -29.76 1.28
C LEU A 393 -16.79 -29.22 1.99
N ASN A 394 -17.68 -30.11 2.40
CA ASN A 394 -18.87 -29.72 3.15
C ASN A 394 -18.50 -29.11 4.53
N GLN A 395 -19.49 -28.55 5.23
CA GLN A 395 -19.25 -27.85 6.50
C GLN A 395 -18.66 -28.74 7.58
N GLU A 396 -19.07 -30.00 7.67
CA GLU A 396 -18.58 -30.94 8.68
C GLU A 396 -17.08 -31.23 8.51
N ILE A 397 -16.67 -31.55 7.28
CA ILE A 397 -15.27 -31.84 6.96
C ILE A 397 -14.41 -30.57 7.08
N SER A 398 -14.94 -29.44 6.64
CA SER A 398 -14.26 -28.15 6.75
C SER A 398 -14.03 -27.76 8.21
N GLU A 399 -15.03 -27.92 9.08
CA GLU A 399 -14.91 -27.67 10.52
C GLU A 399 -13.89 -28.61 11.17
N SER A 400 -13.82 -29.88 10.75
CA SER A 400 -12.79 -30.82 11.19
C SER A 400 -11.38 -30.30 10.89
N LEU A 401 -11.16 -29.73 9.70
CA LEU A 401 -9.89 -29.09 9.33
C LEU A 401 -9.62 -27.80 10.13
N PHE A 402 -10.61 -26.91 10.28
CA PHE A 402 -10.45 -25.63 11.00
C PHE A 402 -10.11 -25.84 12.47
N SER A 403 -10.79 -26.80 13.10
CA SER A 403 -10.56 -27.18 14.50
C SER A 403 -9.32 -28.06 14.69
N ARG A 404 -8.59 -28.37 13.61
CA ARG A 404 -7.40 -29.24 13.60
C ARG A 404 -7.68 -30.60 14.27
N GLN A 405 -8.91 -31.11 14.12
CA GLN A 405 -9.23 -32.46 14.56
C GLN A 405 -8.36 -33.43 13.77
N SER A 406 -7.50 -34.20 14.45
CA SER A 406 -6.54 -35.14 13.84
C SER A 406 -7.22 -36.39 13.25
N LYS A 407 -8.33 -36.22 12.54
CA LYS A 407 -9.13 -37.29 11.93
C LYS A 407 -8.80 -37.46 10.44
N ILE A 408 -8.39 -36.39 9.77
CA ILE A 408 -8.08 -36.39 8.33
C ILE A 408 -6.57 -36.52 8.16
N LEU A 409 -6.17 -37.50 7.35
CA LEU A 409 -4.77 -37.81 7.03
C LEU A 409 -4.29 -37.02 5.81
N SER A 410 -5.12 -36.96 4.76
CA SER A 410 -4.84 -36.18 3.54
C SER A 410 -6.14 -35.90 2.77
N VAL A 411 -6.08 -34.89 1.91
CA VAL A 411 -7.12 -34.58 0.93
C VAL A 411 -6.50 -34.60 -0.45
N THR A 412 -7.05 -35.39 -1.36
CA THR A 412 -6.69 -35.40 -2.77
C THR A 412 -7.78 -34.69 -3.55
N VAL A 413 -7.40 -33.77 -4.41
CA VAL A 413 -8.32 -32.95 -5.21
C VAL A 413 -7.93 -33.07 -6.67
N GLU A 414 -8.79 -33.69 -7.47
CA GLU A 414 -8.64 -33.72 -8.92
C GLU A 414 -9.29 -32.48 -9.52
N GLN A 415 -8.53 -31.75 -10.32
CA GLN A 415 -8.95 -30.51 -10.95
C GLN A 415 -8.91 -30.61 -12.47
N PRO A 416 -9.98 -30.21 -13.18
CA PRO A 416 -9.97 -30.16 -14.64
C PRO A 416 -8.81 -29.34 -15.16
N SER A 417 -8.07 -29.87 -16.14
CA SER A 417 -6.88 -29.24 -16.70
C SER A 417 -7.11 -27.83 -17.27
N GLN A 418 -8.34 -27.53 -17.69
CA GLN A 418 -8.79 -26.21 -18.17
C GLN A 418 -8.85 -25.11 -17.09
N ARG A 419 -8.75 -25.46 -15.81
CA ARG A 419 -8.74 -24.49 -14.69
C ARG A 419 -7.35 -23.89 -14.41
N PHE A 420 -6.31 -24.45 -15.01
CA PHE A 420 -4.95 -23.98 -14.86
C PHE A 420 -4.60 -23.00 -15.97
N ILE A 421 -3.75 -22.02 -15.66
CA ILE A 421 -3.19 -21.12 -16.66
C ILE A 421 -2.02 -21.82 -17.34
N ASP A 422 -2.02 -21.85 -18.66
CA ASP A 422 -0.91 -22.41 -19.46
C ASP A 422 0.38 -21.59 -19.37
#